data_AF-A0A933TQS8-F1
#
_entry.id   AF-A0A933TQS8-F1
#
_cell.length_a   1.000
_cell.length_b   1.000
_cell.length_c   1.000
_cell.angle_alpha   90.00
_cell.angle_beta   90.00
_cell.angle_gamma   90.00
#
_symmetry.space_group_name_H-M   'P 1'
#
loop_
_entity.id
_entity.type
_entity.pdbx_description
1 polymer ?
#
loop_
_entity_poly.entity_id
_entity_poly.type
_entity_poly.pdbx_seq_one_letter_code
_entity_poly.pdbx_strand_id
1 'polypeptide(L)'
;MTFAVKLVHDEPRLVYLALVYHLGRPGADLDIDTKAPGAHGLRDVKVALGSDLDSESAIIDLDGEQYRKLLSAIYGCVNELRVYHMRGGAGGTTARFNETARALFPAIAADAVAALAVAHARMMLRRRLERAVERAAAADAAGSESRRAGRRSWPFGR
;
A
#
# COMPACT_ATOMS: atom_id res chain seq x y z
N MET A 1 -4.64 6.37 -14.51
CA MET A 1 -4.03 5.05 -14.71
C MET A 1 -4.23 4.27 -13.42
N THR A 2 -4.74 3.05 -13.54
CA THR A 2 -5.00 2.15 -12.40
C THR A 2 -4.02 0.99 -12.48
N PHE A 3 -3.51 0.56 -11.34
CA PHE A 3 -2.54 -0.52 -11.19
C PHE A 3 -3.18 -1.63 -10.36
N ALA A 4 -3.30 -2.81 -10.97
CA ALA A 4 -3.64 -4.03 -10.23
C ALA A 4 -2.39 -4.59 -9.58
N VAL A 5 -2.41 -4.74 -8.26
CA VAL A 5 -1.29 -5.27 -7.47
C VAL A 5 -1.73 -6.59 -6.84
N LYS A 6 -1.06 -7.67 -7.23
CA LYS A 6 -1.16 -8.95 -6.53
C LYS A 6 -0.30 -8.92 -5.25
N LEU A 7 -0.96 -9.21 -4.14
CA LEU A 7 -0.39 -9.45 -2.81
C LEU A 7 -0.38 -10.95 -2.54
N VAL A 8 0.68 -11.45 -1.93
CA VAL A 8 0.85 -12.88 -1.62
C VAL A 8 1.35 -13.10 -0.18
N HIS A 9 1.09 -14.28 0.38
CA HIS A 9 1.52 -14.66 1.72
C HIS A 9 1.05 -13.66 2.78
N ASP A 10 1.96 -13.06 3.55
CA ASP A 10 1.64 -12.07 4.59
C ASP A 10 1.41 -10.65 4.05
N GLU A 11 1.60 -10.40 2.75
CA GLU A 11 1.49 -9.07 2.18
C GLU A 11 0.10 -8.42 2.33
N PRO A 12 -1.04 -9.14 2.24
CA PRO A 12 -2.34 -8.58 2.59
C PRO A 12 -2.37 -7.97 3.99
N ARG A 13 -1.83 -8.68 5.00
CA ARG A 13 -1.74 -8.20 6.38
C ARG A 13 -0.78 -6.99 6.50
N LEU A 14 0.33 -7.02 5.78
CA LEU A 14 1.29 -5.91 5.74
C LEU A 14 0.69 -4.66 5.09
N VAL A 15 -0.07 -4.79 4.01
CA VAL A 15 -0.78 -3.67 3.38
C VAL A 15 -1.88 -3.18 4.30
N TYR A 16 -2.71 -4.06 4.84
CA TYR A 16 -3.83 -3.69 5.69
C TYR A 16 -3.40 -2.89 6.91
N LEU A 17 -2.35 -3.30 7.61
CA LEU A 17 -1.86 -2.53 8.77
C LEU A 17 -1.21 -1.18 8.36
N ALA A 18 -0.70 -1.04 7.12
CA ALA A 18 -0.30 0.28 6.61
C ALA A 18 -1.52 1.17 6.33
N LEU A 19 -2.63 0.60 5.83
CA LEU A 19 -3.90 1.31 5.64
C LEU A 19 -4.49 1.75 6.99
N VAL A 20 -4.43 0.91 8.01
CA VAL A 20 -4.85 1.26 9.38
C VAL A 20 -4.01 2.40 9.93
N TYR A 21 -2.68 2.35 9.76
CA TYR A 21 -1.81 3.46 10.12
C TYR A 21 -2.22 4.77 9.43
N HIS A 22 -2.41 4.73 8.11
CA HIS A 22 -2.76 5.92 7.33
C HIS A 22 -4.09 6.52 7.78
N LEU A 23 -5.13 5.70 7.85
CA LEU A 23 -6.49 6.14 8.17
C LEU A 23 -6.66 6.52 9.65
N GLY A 24 -5.75 6.08 10.52
CA GLY A 24 -5.69 6.50 11.92
C GLY A 24 -5.09 7.88 12.12
N ARG A 25 -4.46 8.49 11.10
CA ARG A 25 -3.91 9.84 11.19
C ARG A 25 -4.99 10.90 10.94
N PRO A 26 -5.08 11.97 11.75
CA PRO A 26 -6.03 13.04 11.54
C PRO A 26 -5.92 13.64 10.13
N GLY A 27 -7.05 13.72 9.43
CA GLY A 27 -7.15 14.34 8.11
C GLY A 27 -6.49 13.58 6.94
N ALA A 28 -5.98 12.36 7.14
CA ALA A 28 -5.21 11.65 6.12
C ALA A 28 -5.97 11.37 4.81
N ASP A 29 -7.30 11.27 4.89
CA ASP A 29 -8.16 10.96 3.76
C ASP A 29 -9.28 11.99 3.56
N LEU A 30 -9.14 13.17 4.17
CA LEU A 30 -10.08 14.27 4.00
C LEU A 30 -9.53 15.25 2.97
N ASP A 31 -10.40 15.69 2.08
CA ASP A 31 -10.14 16.82 1.21
C ASP A 31 -10.03 18.11 2.04
N ILE A 32 -9.02 18.93 1.75
CA ILE A 32 -8.68 20.09 2.58
C ILE A 32 -9.78 21.15 2.51
N ASP A 33 -10.42 21.31 1.36
CA ASP A 33 -11.39 22.37 1.10
C ASP A 33 -12.79 21.97 1.56
N THR A 34 -13.20 20.74 1.23
CA THR A 34 -14.56 20.24 1.49
C THR A 34 -14.70 19.49 2.82
N LYS A 35 -13.58 19.07 3.43
CA LYS A 35 -13.53 18.17 4.61
C LYS A 35 -14.25 16.84 4.41
N ALA A 36 -14.64 16.51 3.18
CA ALA A 36 -15.25 15.25 2.82
C ALA A 36 -14.17 14.18 2.57
N PRO A 37 -14.50 12.88 2.59
CA PRO A 37 -13.60 11.84 2.09
C PRO A 37 -13.13 12.18 0.68
N GLY A 38 -11.81 12.23 0.47
CA GLY A 38 -11.24 12.53 -0.83
C GLY A 38 -11.56 11.44 -1.85
N ALA A 39 -11.75 11.82 -3.12
CA ALA A 39 -12.06 10.89 -4.21
C ALA A 39 -11.01 9.77 -4.36
N HIS A 40 -9.75 10.07 -4.05
CA HIS A 40 -8.64 9.13 -4.09
C HIS A 40 -8.30 8.58 -2.70
N GLY A 41 -9.34 8.25 -1.95
CA GLY A 41 -9.23 7.72 -0.59
C GLY A 41 -8.69 6.30 -0.53
N LEU A 42 -8.08 5.93 0.59
CA LEU A 42 -7.63 4.56 0.88
C LEU A 42 -8.64 3.78 1.73
N ARG A 43 -9.74 4.41 2.16
CA ARG A 43 -10.80 3.75 2.95
C ARG A 43 -11.39 2.54 2.24
N ASP A 44 -11.75 2.67 0.97
CA ASP A 44 -12.41 1.58 0.23
C ASP A 44 -11.45 0.42 -0.04
N VAL A 45 -10.18 0.74 -0.32
CA VAL A 45 -9.10 -0.27 -0.42
C VAL A 45 -8.98 -1.06 0.89
N LYS A 46 -9.05 -0.38 2.04
CA LYS A 46 -9.01 -1.05 3.36
C LYS A 46 -10.21 -1.96 3.56
N VAL A 47 -11.41 -1.53 3.19
CA VAL A 47 -12.64 -2.33 3.36
C VAL A 47 -12.58 -3.57 2.48
N ALA A 48 -12.22 -3.42 1.19
CA ALA A 48 -12.07 -4.52 0.27
C ALA A 48 -11.03 -5.53 0.77
N LEU A 49 -9.82 -5.07 1.09
CA LEU A 49 -8.74 -5.94 1.56
C LEU A 49 -9.05 -6.60 2.92
N GLY A 50 -9.82 -5.94 3.78
CA GLY A 50 -10.21 -6.45 5.09
C GLY A 50 -11.01 -7.75 5.04
N SER A 51 -11.75 -7.98 3.94
CA SER A 51 -12.54 -9.21 3.75
C SER A 51 -11.68 -10.40 3.32
N ASP A 52 -10.49 -10.15 2.77
CA ASP A 52 -9.57 -11.15 2.22
C ASP A 52 -8.29 -11.31 3.06
N LEU A 53 -8.29 -10.84 4.32
CA LEU A 53 -7.10 -10.84 5.18
C LEU A 53 -6.55 -12.23 5.51
N ASP A 54 -7.42 -13.24 5.52
CA ASP A 54 -7.07 -14.63 5.78
C ASP A 54 -6.77 -15.42 4.50
N SER A 55 -6.95 -14.80 3.33
CA SER A 55 -6.60 -15.38 2.04
C SER A 55 -5.09 -15.36 1.82
N GLU A 56 -4.52 -16.42 1.26
CA GLU A 56 -3.08 -16.50 0.92
C GLU A 56 -2.65 -15.48 -0.16
N SER A 57 -3.62 -14.89 -0.86
CA SER A 57 -3.38 -13.84 -1.84
C SER A 57 -4.57 -12.91 -1.95
N ALA A 58 -4.30 -11.65 -2.32
CA ALA A 58 -5.31 -10.64 -2.59
C ALA A 58 -4.88 -9.80 -3.80
N ILE A 59 -5.84 -9.23 -4.51
CA ILE A 59 -5.58 -8.26 -5.57
C ILE A 59 -6.18 -6.92 -5.12
N ILE A 60 -5.37 -5.87 -5.17
CA ILE A 60 -5.85 -4.50 -4.93
C ILE A 60 -5.66 -3.68 -6.20
N ASP A 61 -6.68 -2.90 -6.53
CA ASP A 61 -6.63 -1.92 -7.60
C ASP A 61 -6.39 -0.54 -7.00
N LEU A 62 -5.37 0.16 -7.52
CA LEU A 62 -4.96 1.47 -7.03
C LEU A 62 -4.83 2.43 -8.20
N ASP A 63 -5.41 3.61 -8.10
CA ASP A 63 -4.98 4.71 -8.96
C ASP A 63 -3.61 5.27 -8.54
N GLY A 64 -3.04 6.17 -9.35
CA GLY A 64 -1.73 6.75 -9.09
C GLY A 64 -1.63 7.60 -7.81
N GLU A 65 -2.74 8.16 -7.33
CA GLU A 65 -2.77 8.90 -6.06
C GLU A 65 -2.82 7.96 -4.86
N GLN A 66 -3.73 6.98 -4.91
CA GLN A 66 -3.87 5.91 -3.93
C GLN A 66 -2.55 5.14 -3.76
N TYR A 67 -1.87 4.85 -4.88
CA TYR A 67 -0.55 4.24 -4.86
C TYR A 67 0.49 5.08 -4.09
N ARG A 68 0.59 6.39 -4.37
CA ARG A 68 1.50 7.31 -3.65
C ARG A 68 1.15 7.37 -2.16
N LYS A 69 -0.13 7.46 -1.82
CA LYS A 69 -0.61 7.44 -0.44
C LYS A 69 -0.25 6.12 0.25
N LEU A 70 -0.39 4.98 -0.42
CA LEU A 70 -0.04 3.67 0.13
C LEU A 70 1.46 3.55 0.38
N LEU A 71 2.32 4.00 -0.53
CA LEU A 71 3.78 4.00 -0.29
C LEU A 71 4.15 4.85 0.93
N SER A 72 3.56 6.04 1.04
CA SER A 72 3.74 6.92 2.21
C SER A 72 3.24 6.25 3.49
N ALA A 73 2.09 5.57 3.43
CA ALA A 73 1.53 4.81 4.54
C ALA A 73 2.44 3.66 4.99
N ILE A 74 3.02 2.90 4.05
CA ILE A 74 3.98 1.83 4.35
C ILE A 74 5.20 2.41 5.07
N TYR A 75 5.73 3.54 4.61
CA TYR A 75 6.88 4.19 5.25
C TYR A 75 6.56 4.68 6.67
N GLY A 76 5.43 5.37 6.84
CA GLY A 76 5.00 5.84 8.16
C GLY A 76 4.74 4.67 9.13
N CYS A 77 4.15 3.57 8.63
CA CYS A 77 3.95 2.35 9.42
C CYS A 77 5.28 1.70 9.84
N VAL A 78 6.31 1.72 8.99
CA VAL A 78 7.66 1.26 9.35
C VAL A 78 8.23 2.10 10.50
N ASN A 79 8.05 3.41 10.44
CA ASN A 79 8.48 4.29 11.53
C ASN A 79 7.72 4.01 12.83
N GLU A 80 6.39 3.83 12.75
CA GLU A 80 5.56 3.51 13.92
C GLU A 80 5.98 2.19 14.59
N LEU A 81 6.33 1.16 13.80
CA LEU A 81 6.84 -0.12 14.33
C LEU A 81 8.20 0.02 15.02
N ARG A 82 9.10 0.86 14.49
CA ARG A 82 10.38 1.16 15.12
C ARG A 82 10.18 1.88 16.44
N VAL A 83 9.27 2.86 16.48
CA VAL A 83 8.90 3.57 17.71
C VAL A 83 8.27 2.63 18.73
N TYR A 84 7.37 1.75 18.30
CA TYR A 84 6.79 0.70 19.15
C TYR A 84 7.88 -0.15 19.81
N HIS A 85 8.85 -0.62 19.03
CA HIS A 85 10.00 -1.37 19.54
C HIS A 85 10.84 -0.56 20.54
N MET A 86 11.24 0.67 20.19
CA MET A 86 12.04 1.55 21.07
C MET A 86 11.34 1.86 22.40
N ARG A 87 10.00 1.85 22.41
CA ARG A 87 9.18 2.05 23.61
C ARG A 87 8.87 0.75 24.37
N GLY A 88 9.55 -0.35 24.07
CA GLY A 88 9.32 -1.64 24.73
C GLY A 88 7.90 -2.19 24.53
N GLY A 89 7.26 -1.85 23.41
CA GLY A 89 5.89 -2.23 23.11
C GLY A 89 4.80 -1.35 23.73
N ALA A 90 5.15 -0.20 24.30
CA ALA A 90 4.16 0.76 24.80
C ALA A 90 3.34 1.44 23.67
N GLY A 91 2.29 2.15 24.08
CA GLY A 91 1.35 2.86 23.20
C GLY A 91 2.01 3.66 22.07
N GLY A 92 1.58 3.38 20.83
CA GLY A 92 1.89 4.16 19.65
C GLY A 92 1.11 5.47 19.63
N THR A 93 1.41 6.32 18.65
CA THR A 93 0.74 7.62 18.46
C THR A 93 -0.51 7.52 17.60
N THR A 94 -0.65 6.43 16.85
CA THR A 94 -1.76 6.23 15.90
C THR A 94 -2.86 5.36 16.51
N ALA A 95 -4.11 5.83 16.43
CA ALA A 95 -5.27 5.13 16.97
C ALA A 95 -5.38 3.70 16.41
N ARG A 96 -5.64 2.73 17.29
CA ARG A 96 -5.85 1.29 16.98
C ARG A 96 -4.66 0.59 16.30
N PHE A 97 -3.54 1.28 16.08
CA PHE A 97 -2.38 0.72 15.38
C PHE A 97 -1.78 -0.45 16.15
N ASN A 98 -1.47 -0.26 17.44
CA ASN A 98 -0.85 -1.30 18.28
C ASN A 98 -1.73 -2.55 18.41
N GLU A 99 -3.03 -2.35 18.66
CA GLU A 99 -4.01 -3.44 18.75
C GLU A 99 -4.05 -4.24 17.46
N THR A 100 -4.12 -3.55 16.32
CA THR A 100 -4.18 -4.19 15.01
C THR A 100 -2.86 -4.89 14.66
N ALA A 101 -1.71 -4.29 15.02
CA ALA A 101 -0.41 -4.89 14.79
C ALA A 101 -0.24 -6.21 15.56
N ARG A 102 -0.68 -6.25 16.82
CA ARG A 102 -0.66 -7.46 17.65
C ARG A 102 -1.64 -8.51 17.16
N ALA A 103 -2.83 -8.12 16.70
CA ALA A 103 -3.82 -9.04 16.16
C ALA A 103 -3.34 -9.73 14.87
N LEU A 104 -2.74 -8.97 13.95
CA LEU A 104 -2.27 -9.49 12.66
C LEU A 104 -0.93 -10.22 12.76
N PHE A 105 -0.08 -9.82 13.72
CA PHE A 105 1.25 -10.38 13.92
C PHE A 105 1.44 -10.73 15.40
N PRO A 106 0.91 -11.87 15.87
CA PRO A 106 0.89 -12.24 17.29
C PRO A 106 2.28 -12.25 17.95
N ALA A 107 3.35 -12.50 17.20
CA ALA A 107 4.72 -12.43 17.69
C ALA A 107 5.07 -11.04 18.28
N ILE A 108 4.47 -9.95 17.78
CA ILE A 108 4.65 -8.58 18.30
C ILE A 108 4.10 -8.41 19.72
N ALA A 109 3.06 -9.18 20.07
CA ALA A 109 2.48 -9.15 21.41
C ALA A 109 3.38 -9.88 22.43
N ALA A 110 4.06 -10.94 22.00
CA ALA A 110 4.98 -11.70 22.84
C ALA A 110 6.35 -11.01 22.97
N ASP A 111 6.85 -10.41 21.89
CA ASP A 111 8.16 -9.76 21.85
C ASP A 111 8.14 -8.50 20.98
N ALA A 112 8.47 -7.35 21.58
CA ALA A 112 8.53 -6.07 20.88
C ALA A 112 9.64 -6.02 19.80
N VAL A 113 10.66 -6.87 19.88
CA VAL A 113 11.69 -7.01 18.83
C VAL A 113 11.08 -7.54 17.52
N ALA A 114 10.02 -8.37 17.60
CA ALA A 114 9.34 -8.90 16.41
C ALA A 114 8.74 -7.79 15.52
N ALA A 115 8.47 -6.60 16.08
CA ALA A 115 8.03 -5.44 15.29
C ALA A 115 9.08 -5.00 14.25
N LEU A 116 10.37 -5.22 14.50
CA LEU A 116 11.44 -4.93 13.54
C LEU A 116 11.42 -5.88 12.35
N ALA A 117 11.08 -7.15 12.56
CA ALA A 117 10.92 -8.11 11.47
C ALA A 117 9.76 -7.70 10.55
N VAL A 118 8.63 -7.29 11.14
CA VAL A 118 7.49 -6.76 10.39
C VAL A 118 7.83 -5.46 9.65
N ALA A 119 8.60 -4.56 10.28
CA ALA A 119 9.09 -3.34 9.64
C ALA A 119 10.00 -3.65 8.44
N HIS A 120 10.86 -4.66 8.55
CA HIS A 120 11.73 -5.11 7.47
C HIS A 120 10.92 -5.71 6.30
N ALA A 121 9.96 -6.59 6.59
CA ALA A 121 9.07 -7.18 5.58
C ALA A 121 8.31 -6.09 4.79
N ARG A 122 7.85 -5.04 5.46
CA ARG A 122 7.24 -3.87 4.80
C ARG A 122 8.17 -3.12 3.86
N MET A 123 9.44 -2.96 4.23
CA MET A 123 10.42 -2.32 3.34
C MET A 123 10.71 -3.19 2.10
N MET A 124 10.62 -4.52 2.22
CA MET A 124 10.71 -5.42 1.07
C MET A 124 9.47 -5.29 0.18
N LEU A 125 8.28 -5.29 0.77
CA LEU A 125 7.02 -5.07 0.07
C LEU A 125 7.06 -3.75 -0.71
N ARG A 126 7.45 -2.64 -0.07
CA ARG A 126 7.56 -1.33 -0.73
C ARG A 126 8.40 -1.39 -2.00
N ARG A 127 9.61 -1.93 -1.92
CA ARG A 127 10.53 -2.09 -3.06
C ARG A 127 9.95 -3.00 -4.14
N ARG A 128 9.16 -4.01 -3.77
CA ARG A 128 8.47 -4.87 -4.72
C ARG A 128 7.38 -4.09 -5.46
N LEU A 129 6.58 -3.30 -4.74
CA LEU A 129 5.50 -2.47 -5.30
C LEU A 129 6.06 -1.41 -6.27
N GLU A 130 7.12 -0.70 -5.86
CA GLU A 130 7.82 0.28 -6.70
C GLU A 130 8.22 -0.34 -8.05
N ARG A 131 8.91 -1.48 -8.00
CA ARG A 131 9.32 -2.20 -9.22
C ARG A 131 8.15 -2.72 -10.04
N ALA A 132 7.04 -3.13 -9.41
CA ALA A 132 5.87 -3.62 -10.12
C ALA A 132 5.17 -2.50 -10.90
N VAL A 133 5.02 -1.32 -10.28
CA VAL A 133 4.43 -0.14 -10.91
C VAL A 133 5.32 0.42 -12.02
N GLU A 134 6.64 0.48 -11.80
CA GLU A 134 7.60 0.88 -12.84
C GLU A 134 7.50 -0.01 -14.08
N ARG A 135 7.43 -1.34 -13.90
CA ARG A 135 7.24 -2.28 -15.01
C ARG A 135 5.91 -2.10 -15.72
N ALA A 136 4.83 -1.89 -14.97
CA ALA A 136 3.51 -1.66 -15.54
C ALA A 136 3.46 -0.37 -16.37
N ALA A 137 4.08 0.70 -15.89
CA ALA A 137 4.20 1.97 -16.61
C ALA A 137 5.04 1.85 -17.89
N ALA A 138 6.17 1.13 -17.83
CA ALA A 138 7.02 0.90 -19.00
C ALA A 138 6.30 0.07 -20.09
N ALA A 139 5.55 -0.95 -19.69
CA ALA A 139 4.77 -1.78 -20.61
C ALA A 139 3.67 -0.97 -21.32
N ASP A 140 2.98 -0.09 -20.60
CA ASP A 140 1.93 0.77 -21.20
C ASP A 140 2.51 1.81 -22.16
N ALA A 141 3.68 2.38 -21.84
CA ALA A 141 4.40 3.28 -22.74
C ALA A 141 4.80 2.58 -24.05
N ALA A 142 5.40 1.40 -23.97
CA ALA A 142 5.79 0.61 -25.15
C ALA A 142 4.57 0.20 -26.01
N GLY A 143 3.47 -0.22 -25.38
CA GLY A 143 2.23 -0.57 -26.07
C GLY A 143 1.54 0.64 -26.71
N SER A 144 1.68 1.83 -26.14
CA SER A 144 1.16 3.09 -26.69
C SER A 144 2.00 3.58 -27.89
N GLU A 145 3.31 3.41 -27.84
CA GLU A 145 4.22 3.74 -28.93
C GLU A 145 4.02 2.80 -30.14
N SER A 146 3.85 1.49 -29.89
CA SER A 146 3.51 0.51 -30.93
C SER A 146 2.16 0.82 -31.61
N ARG A 147 1.13 1.19 -30.84
CA ARG A 147 -0.18 1.61 -31.37
C ARG A 147 -0.11 2.92 -32.20
N ARG A 148 0.76 3.86 -31.83
CA ARG A 148 1.00 5.09 -32.60
C ARG A 148 1.78 4.82 -33.90
N ALA A 149 2.76 3.91 -33.86
CA ALA A 149 3.52 3.50 -35.04
C ALA A 149 2.65 2.77 -36.07
N GLY A 150 1.78 1.85 -35.63
CA GLY A 150 0.84 1.13 -36.52
C GLY A 150 -0.25 2.00 -37.16
N ARG A 151 -0.50 3.22 -36.63
CA ARG A 151 -1.44 4.20 -37.20
C ARG A 151 -0.81 5.18 -38.17
N ARG A 152 0.51 5.21 -38.31
CA ARG A 152 1.19 5.94 -39.40
C ARG A 152 1.19 5.05 -40.63
N SER A 153 0.06 5.01 -41.35
CA SER A 153 0.00 4.43 -42.68
C SER A 153 1.01 5.16 -43.58
N TRP A 154 2.03 4.43 -44.03
CA TRP A 154 2.97 4.88 -45.03
C TRP A 154 2.22 5.20 -46.34
N PRO A 155 2.40 6.40 -46.93
CA PRO A 155 1.69 6.80 -48.14
C PRO A 155 2.46 6.33 -49.39
N PHE A 156 2.85 5.06 -49.48
CA PHE A 156 3.46 4.52 -50.70
C PHE A 156 3.15 3.03 -50.82
N GLY A 157 1.97 2.73 -51.37
CA GLY A 157 1.61 1.41 -51.90
C GLY A 157 1.14 1.61 -53.35
N ARG A 158 1.80 0.91 -54.27
CA ARG A 158 1.60 0.94 -55.73
C ARG A 158 0.24 0.44 -56.15
#